data_AF-A0A9X2IYW0-F1
#
_entry.id   AF-A0A9X2IYW0-F1
#
_cell.length_a   1.000
_cell.length_b   1.000
_cell.length_c   1.000
_cell.angle_alpha   90.00
_cell.angle_beta   90.00
_cell.angle_gamma   90.00
#
_symmetry.space_group_name_H-M   'P 1'
#
loop_
_entity.id
_entity.type
_entity.pdbx_description
1 polymer ?
#
loop_
_entity_poly.entity_id
_entity_poly.type
_entity_poly.pdbx_seq_one_letter_code
_entity_poly.pdbx_strand_id
1 'polypeptide(L)' 'MTDLQFDAPVVPEGPEAGASTPLHRAACRLQAVLPPGWAVDIVDPPLRSGRAGQAILRVRMPEN' A
#
# COMPACT_ATOMS: atom_id res chain seq x y z
N MET A 1 -33.60 -12.60 2.21
CA MET A 1 -32.45 -12.57 3.12
C MET A 1 -31.23 -12.86 2.27
N THR A 2 -30.69 -11.84 1.61
CA THR A 2 -29.50 -12.00 0.75
C THR A 2 -28.31 -11.54 1.57
N ASP A 3 -27.51 -12.52 1.99
CA ASP A 3 -26.27 -12.33 2.72
C ASP A 3 -25.23 -11.74 1.75
N LEU A 4 -24.96 -10.44 1.89
CA LEU A 4 -23.87 -9.76 1.20
C LEU A 4 -22.58 -10.11 1.95
N GLN A 5 -21.97 -11.24 1.59
CA GLN A 5 -20.62 -11.55 2.01
C GLN A 5 -19.67 -10.56 1.34
N PHE A 6 -19.31 -9.50 2.06
CA PHE A 6 -18.15 -8.69 1.72
C PHE A 6 -16.93 -9.55 1.98
N ASP A 7 -16.38 -10.12 0.91
CA ASP A 7 -15.02 -10.65 0.91
C ASP A 7 -14.13 -9.50 1.40
N ALA A 8 -13.69 -9.61 2.65
CA ALA A 8 -12.91 -8.58 3.28
C ALA A 8 -11.65 -8.41 2.43
N PRO A 9 -11.36 -7.22 1.88
CA PRO A 9 -10.07 -7.01 1.24
C PRO A 9 -9.04 -7.32 2.32
N VAL A 10 -8.19 -8.32 2.07
CA VAL A 10 -6.99 -8.55 2.88
C VAL A 10 -6.15 -7.30 2.75
N VAL A 11 -6.40 -6.33 3.63
CA VAL A 11 -5.65 -5.10 3.71
C VAL A 11 -4.31 -5.53 4.28
N PRO A 12 -3.19 -5.43 3.54
CA PRO A 12 -1.90 -5.68 4.12
C PRO A 12 -1.76 -4.69 5.29
N GLU A 13 -1.36 -5.23 6.42
CA GLU A 13 -1.20 -4.55 7.71
C GLU A 13 -0.11 -3.46 7.59
N GLY A 14 -0.46 -2.38 6.91
CA GLY A 14 0.29 -1.13 6.87
C GLY A 14 -0.09 -0.29 8.09
N PRO A 15 0.84 0.49 8.64
CA PRO A 15 0.61 1.23 9.87
C PRO A 15 -0.56 2.19 9.69
N GLU A 16 -1.59 1.99 10.49
CA GLU A 16 -2.61 2.98 10.83
C GLU A 16 -3.42 3.52 9.64
N ALA A 17 -4.50 2.79 9.31
CA ALA A 17 -5.62 3.25 8.48
C ALA A 17 -6.43 4.40 9.14
N GLY A 18 -5.76 5.49 9.53
CA GLY A 18 -6.37 6.62 10.24
C GLY A 18 -6.10 7.99 9.62
N ALA A 19 -5.06 8.15 8.81
CA ALA A 19 -4.77 9.41 8.11
C ALA A 19 -4.47 9.13 6.64
N SER A 20 -5.35 9.56 5.74
CA SER A 20 -5.14 9.47 4.30
C SER A 20 -4.02 10.43 3.90
N THR A 21 -2.77 10.00 4.08
CA THR A 21 -1.60 10.79 3.67
C THR A 21 -1.62 10.93 2.14
N PRO A 22 -1.04 12.02 1.58
CA PRO A 22 -0.87 12.15 0.13
C PRO A 22 -0.20 10.93 -0.51
N LEU A 23 0.72 10.29 0.24
CA LEU A 23 1.42 9.07 -0.16
C LEU A 23 0.48 7.86 -0.24
N HIS A 24 -0.40 7.67 0.74
CA HIS A 24 -1.40 6.60 0.72
C HIS A 24 -2.39 6.78 -0.44
N ARG A 25 -2.81 8.02 -0.71
CA ARG A 25 -3.64 8.35 -1.89
C ARG A 25 -2.93 8.00 -3.19
N ALA A 26 -1.64 8.31 -3.31
CA ALA A 26 -0.84 7.94 -4.46
C ALA A 26 -0.73 6.42 -4.60
N ALA A 27 -0.53 5.70 -3.51
CA ALA A 27 -0.47 4.24 -3.51
C ALA A 27 -1.79 3.61 -4.00
N CYS A 28 -2.94 4.05 -3.49
CA CYS A 28 -4.24 3.58 -3.97
C CYS A 28 -4.46 3.88 -5.47
N ARG A 29 -4.10 5.09 -5.92
CA ARG A 29 -4.24 5.45 -7.35
C ARG A 29 -3.35 4.60 -8.25
N LEU A 30 -2.14 4.31 -7.78
CA LEU A 30 -1.20 3.47 -8.52
C LEU A 30 -1.69 2.02 -8.56
N GLN A 31 -2.13 1.47 -7.42
CA GLN A 31 -2.66 0.11 -7.34
C GLN A 31 -3.88 -0.10 -8.27
N ALA A 32 -4.74 0.91 -8.39
CA ALA A 32 -5.94 0.85 -9.23
C ALA A 32 -5.66 0.79 -10.75
N VAL A 33 -4.47 1.19 -11.20
CA VAL A 33 -4.09 1.17 -12.62
C VAL A 33 -3.11 0.06 -12.98
N LEU A 34 -2.64 -0.71 -11.99
CA LEU A 34 -1.68 -1.77 -12.22
C LEU A 34 -2.34 -3.06 -12.75
N PRO A 35 -1.60 -3.87 -13.54
CA PRO A 35 -2.09 -5.17 -13.97
C PRO A 35 -2.34 -6.12 -12.79
N PRO A 36 -3.18 -7.15 -12.96
CA PRO A 36 -3.36 -8.19 -11.94
C PRO A 36 -2.02 -8.85 -11.59
N GLY A 37 -1.83 -9.15 -10.31
CA GLY A 37 -0.58 -9.72 -9.77
C GLY A 37 0.47 -8.68 -9.36
N TRP A 38 0.27 -7.41 -9.68
CA TRP A 38 1.16 -6.32 -9.23
C TRP A 38 0.65 -5.69 -7.93
N ALA A 39 1.56 -5.30 -7.06
CA ALA A 39 1.25 -4.70 -5.77
C ALA A 39 2.02 -3.40 -5.53
N VAL A 40 1.46 -2.50 -4.72
CA VAL A 40 2.12 -1.27 -4.26
C VAL A 40 2.26 -1.30 -2.75
N ASP A 41 3.50 -1.22 -2.26
CA ASP A 41 3.83 -1.08 -0.85
C ASP A 41 4.32 0.35 -0.55
N ILE A 42 4.04 0.84 0.65
CA ILE A 42 4.71 2.02 1.20
C ILE A 42 5.83 1.52 2.11
N VAL A 43 7.06 1.94 1.83
CA VAL A 43 8.25 1.53 2.58
C VAL A 43 8.81 2.74 3.30
N ASP A 44 8.91 2.65 4.63
CA ASP A 44 9.70 3.59 5.42
C ASP A 44 11.15 3.11 5.46
N PRO A 45 12.10 3.84 4.83
CA PRO A 45 13.48 3.40 4.81
C PRO A 45 14.11 3.57 6.20
N PRO A 46 15.00 2.65 6.61
CA PRO A 46 15.63 2.72 7.92
C PRO A 46 16.38 4.04 8.07
N LEU A 47 16.17 4.70 9.20
CA LEU A 47 16.81 5.96 9.57
C LEU A 47 18.34 5.80 9.51
N ARG A 48 18.98 6.29 8.44
CA ARG A 48 20.43 6.35 8.36
C ARG A 48 20.91 7.66 8.99
N SER A 49 21.66 7.52 10.09
CA SER A 49 22.50 8.53 10.75
C SER A 49 22.11 9.98 10.46
N GLY A 50 21.05 10.45 11.11
CA GLY A 50 20.69 11.88 11.16
C GLY A 50 19.76 12.38 10.05
N ARG A 51 19.35 11.54 9.08
CA ARG A 51 18.31 11.91 8.11
C ARG A 51 17.07 11.04 8.33
N ALA A 52 15.95 11.69 8.63
CA ALA A 52 14.65 11.04 8.56
C ALA A 52 14.48 10.48 7.13
N GLY A 53 14.30 9.17 7.03
CA GLY A 53 13.96 8.52 5.79
C GLY A 53 12.62 9.06 5.29
N GLN A 54 12.53 9.41 4.01
CA GLN A 54 11.23 9.72 3.43
C GLN A 54 10.57 8.40 3.04
N ALA A 55 9.31 8.20 3.45
CA ALA A 55 8.52 7.07 3.00
C ALA A 55 8.41 7.08 1.47
N ILE A 56 8.67 5.93 0.86
CA ILE A 56 8.67 5.73 -0.60
C ILE A 56 7.58 4.74 -1.01
N LEU A 57 7.04 4.90 -2.22
CA LEU A 57 6.24 3.86 -2.86
C LEU A 57 7.15 2.84 -3.53
N ARG A 58 6.88 1.56 -3.32
CA ARG A 58 7.52 0.43 -4.00
C ARG A 58 6.48 -0.36 -4.77
N VAL A 59 6.72 -0.57 -6.06
CA VAL A 59 5.90 -1.46 -6.89
C VAL A 59 6.54 -2.85 -6.89
N ARG A 60 5.76 -3.88 -6.61
CA ARG A 60 6.16 -5.28 -6.71
C ARG A 60 5.48 -5.93 -7.90
N MET A 61 6.28 -6.62 -8.70
CA MET A 61 5.83 -7.44 -9.81
C MET A 61 5.49 -8.84 -9.29
N PRO A 62 4.56 -9.56 -9.92
CA PRO A 62 4.31 -10.95 -9.61
C PRO A 62 5.56 -11.79 -9.89
N GLU A 63 5.82 -12.77 -9.04
CA GLU A 63 6.89 -13.73 -9.23
C GLU A 63 6.44 -14.73 -10.31
N ASN A 64 7.30 -14.98 -11.31
CA ASN A 64 6.97 -15.78 -12.49
C ASN A 64 6.95 -17.28 -12.20
#